data_AF-B6BNC2-F1
#
_entry.id   AF-B6BNC2-F1
#
_cell.length_a   1.000
_cell.length_b   1.000
_cell.length_c   1.000
_cell.angle_alpha   90.00
_cell.angle_beta   90.00
_cell.angle_gamma   90.00
#
_symmetry.space_group_name_H-M   'P 1'
#
loop_
_entity.id
_entity.type
_entity.pdbx_description
1 polymer ?
#
loop_
_entity_poly.entity_id
_entity_poly.type
_entity_poly.pdbx_seq_one_letter_code
_entity_poly.pdbx_strand_id
1 'polypeptide(L)'
;MKKMILALAATSVLALANDTTVSATMSLMTQGMNQIQAGFLYSNKEDIAAGITVLENANAIFANVDVSHFIKNNNKVQVTHNINKNVDKNIKALKKAVVADNYTDATREYGELTANCIACHKIVRGW
;
A
#
# COMPACT_ATOMS: atom_id res chain seq x y z
N MET A 1 13.34 -2.55 -42.53
CA MET A 1 13.98 -2.60 -41.19
C MET A 1 13.81 -1.35 -40.32
N LYS A 2 13.29 -0.21 -40.82
CA LYS A 2 13.09 1.03 -40.01
C LYS A 2 11.82 1.06 -39.14
N LYS A 3 10.85 0.16 -39.34
CA LYS A 3 9.56 0.16 -38.61
C LYS A 3 9.56 -0.62 -37.29
N MET A 4 10.63 -1.39 -36.98
CA MET A 4 10.69 -2.22 -35.77
C MET A 4 11.37 -1.55 -34.57
N ILE A 5 11.99 -0.38 -34.74
CA ILE A 5 12.72 0.30 -33.66
C ILE A 5 11.79 1.18 -32.80
N LEU A 6 10.64 1.63 -33.31
CA LEU A 6 9.69 2.46 -32.54
C LEU A 6 8.89 1.67 -31.49
N ALA A 7 8.67 0.37 -31.69
CA ALA A 7 7.87 -0.44 -30.76
C ALA A 7 8.64 -0.78 -29.47
N LEU A 8 9.97 -0.86 -29.51
CA LEU A 8 10.80 -1.25 -28.37
C LEU A 8 11.00 -0.10 -27.35
N ALA A 9 10.84 1.15 -27.79
CA ALA A 9 10.91 2.32 -26.90
C ALA A 9 9.59 2.56 -26.14
N ALA A 10 8.45 2.14 -26.69
CA ALA A 10 7.15 2.31 -26.02
C ALA A 10 6.96 1.34 -24.86
N THR A 11 7.48 0.12 -24.96
CA THR A 11 7.36 -0.91 -23.91
C THR A 11 8.28 -0.64 -22.72
N SER A 12 9.46 -0.06 -22.94
CA SER A 12 10.39 0.28 -21.85
C SER A 12 9.90 1.46 -21.01
N VAL A 13 9.23 2.44 -21.61
CA VAL A 13 8.62 3.57 -20.88
C VAL A 13 7.48 3.12 -19.96
N LEU A 14 6.67 2.15 -20.40
CA LEU A 14 5.56 1.61 -19.60
C LEU A 14 6.06 0.83 -18.37
N ALA A 15 7.12 0.03 -18.51
CA ALA A 15 7.70 -0.72 -17.40
C ALA A 15 8.34 0.19 -16.34
N LEU A 16 9.08 1.23 -16.77
CA LEU A 16 9.71 2.19 -15.87
C LEU A 16 8.69 3.04 -15.09
N ALA A 17 7.56 3.37 -15.70
CA ALA A 17 6.46 4.07 -15.04
C ALA A 17 5.91 3.25 -13.87
N ASN A 18 5.77 1.94 -14.07
CA ASN A 18 5.14 1.02 -13.14
C ASN A 18 5.96 0.83 -11.85
N ASP A 19 7.27 0.59 -11.96
CA ASP A 19 8.16 0.47 -10.80
C ASP A 19 8.27 1.78 -10.01
N THR A 20 8.26 2.92 -10.73
CA THR A 20 8.24 4.25 -10.13
C THR A 20 6.94 4.47 -9.34
N THR A 21 5.79 4.08 -9.90
CA THR A 21 4.50 4.17 -9.22
C THR A 21 4.43 3.26 -8.01
N VAL A 22 4.90 2.01 -8.09
CA VAL A 22 5.00 1.10 -6.92
C VAL A 22 5.80 1.77 -5.80
N SER A 23 7.00 2.27 -6.11
CA SER A 23 7.90 2.87 -5.13
C SER A 23 7.31 4.12 -4.48
N ALA A 24 6.72 5.02 -5.29
CA ALA A 24 6.03 6.21 -4.80
C ALA A 24 4.85 5.84 -3.89
N THR A 25 4.08 4.83 -4.27
CA THR A 25 2.92 4.36 -3.50
C THR A 25 3.34 3.75 -2.16
N MET A 26 4.41 2.96 -2.13
CA MET A 26 4.97 2.42 -0.87
C MET A 26 5.50 3.53 0.06
N SER A 27 6.05 4.60 -0.51
CA SER A 27 6.46 5.78 0.26
C SER A 27 5.27 6.46 0.93
N LEU A 28 4.17 6.66 0.18
CA LEU A 28 2.92 7.20 0.73
C LEU A 28 2.32 6.28 1.80
N MET A 29 2.32 4.96 1.59
CA MET A 29 1.88 4.02 2.62
C MET A 29 2.71 4.15 3.90
N THR A 30 4.03 4.26 3.77
CA THR A 30 4.93 4.47 4.91
C THR A 30 4.64 5.78 5.64
N GLN A 31 4.41 6.86 4.89
CA GLN A 31 4.01 8.16 5.46
C GLN A 31 2.70 8.04 6.25
N GLY A 32 1.67 7.41 5.67
CA GLY A 32 0.39 7.20 6.33
C GLY A 32 0.52 6.39 7.62
N MET A 33 1.27 5.28 7.59
CA MET A 33 1.55 4.48 8.79
C MET A 33 2.24 5.31 9.89
N ASN A 34 3.32 6.02 9.53
CA ASN A 34 4.06 6.85 10.48
C ASN A 34 3.19 7.96 11.09
N GLN A 35 2.33 8.58 10.29
CA GLN A 35 1.44 9.64 10.77
C GLN A 35 0.38 9.10 11.73
N ILE A 36 -0.21 7.92 11.43
CA ILE A 36 -1.14 7.25 12.34
C ILE A 36 -0.44 6.89 13.66
N GLN A 37 0.77 6.33 13.59
CA GLN A 37 1.55 5.99 14.77
C GLN A 37 1.84 7.22 15.64
N ALA A 38 2.28 8.32 15.03
CA ALA A 38 2.48 9.59 15.73
C ALA A 38 1.18 10.07 16.38
N GLY A 39 0.05 10.01 15.66
CA GLY A 39 -1.25 10.36 16.18
C GLY A 39 -1.67 9.54 17.40
N PHE A 40 -1.43 8.22 17.40
CA PHE A 40 -1.65 7.39 18.60
C PHE A 40 -0.73 7.78 19.75
N LEU A 41 0.57 8.00 19.51
CA LEU A 41 1.54 8.32 20.56
C LEU A 41 1.30 9.69 21.20
N TYR A 42 0.81 10.66 20.44
CA TYR A 42 0.55 12.03 20.89
C TYR A 42 -0.93 12.30 21.17
N SER A 43 -1.79 11.29 21.11
CA SER A 43 -3.25 11.44 21.32
C SER A 43 -3.89 12.48 20.38
N ASN A 44 -3.44 12.52 19.12
CA ASN A 44 -3.91 13.45 18.09
C ASN A 44 -4.81 12.73 17.08
N LYS A 45 -6.12 12.93 17.18
CA LYS A 45 -7.14 12.28 16.32
C LYS A 45 -7.04 12.76 14.87
N GLU A 46 -6.70 14.03 14.66
CA GLU A 46 -6.54 14.64 13.36
C GLU A 46 -5.36 14.01 12.60
N ASP A 47 -4.24 13.75 13.29
CA ASP A 47 -3.09 13.04 12.69
C ASP A 47 -3.46 11.60 12.32
N ILE A 48 -4.22 10.90 13.17
CA ILE A 48 -4.71 9.55 12.84
C ILE A 48 -5.59 9.61 11.59
N ALA A 49 -6.56 10.53 11.54
CA ALA A 49 -7.48 10.65 10.41
C ALA A 49 -6.78 11.04 9.10
N ALA A 50 -5.80 11.95 9.16
CA ALA A 50 -5.00 12.35 8.03
C ALA A 50 -4.14 11.20 7.50
N GLY A 51 -3.47 10.46 8.40
CA GLY A 51 -2.69 9.29 8.02
C GLY A 51 -3.55 8.16 7.42
N ILE A 52 -4.77 7.93 7.95
CA ILE A 52 -5.75 7.01 7.35
C ILE A 52 -6.10 7.42 5.92
N THR A 53 -6.32 8.72 5.69
CA THR A 53 -6.65 9.25 4.36
C THR A 53 -5.49 9.03 3.38
N VAL A 54 -4.24 9.22 3.82
CA VAL A 54 -3.05 8.91 3.02
C VAL A 54 -3.01 7.41 2.66
N LEU A 55 -3.30 6.52 3.62
CA LEU A 55 -3.37 5.08 3.37
C LEU A 55 -4.49 4.70 2.40
N GLU A 56 -5.70 5.26 2.55
CA GLU A 56 -6.84 5.02 1.62
C GLU A 56 -6.44 5.36 0.18
N ASN A 57 -5.84 6.53 -0.02
CA ASN A 57 -5.41 7.00 -1.33
C ASN A 57 -4.28 6.15 -1.90
N ALA A 58 -3.25 5.84 -1.11
CA ALA A 58 -2.13 5.02 -1.56
C ALA A 58 -2.58 3.59 -1.90
N ASN A 59 -3.45 2.98 -1.08
CA ASN A 59 -3.98 1.65 -1.31
C ASN A 59 -4.86 1.59 -2.58
N ALA A 60 -5.65 2.64 -2.83
CA ALA A 60 -6.43 2.76 -4.07
C ALA A 60 -5.56 2.88 -5.32
N ILE A 61 -4.43 3.60 -5.24
CA ILE A 61 -3.44 3.64 -6.32
C ILE A 61 -2.86 2.24 -6.52
N PHE A 62 -2.31 1.63 -5.45
CA PHE A 62 -1.65 0.32 -5.53
C PHE A 62 -2.55 -0.78 -6.09
N ALA A 63 -3.85 -0.74 -5.80
CA ALA A 63 -4.83 -1.70 -6.31
C ALA A 63 -4.90 -1.76 -7.85
N ASN A 64 -4.49 -0.68 -8.53
CA ASN A 64 -4.53 -0.53 -9.99
C ASN A 64 -3.15 -0.58 -10.66
N VAL A 65 -2.07 -0.70 -9.87
CA VAL A 65 -0.70 -0.78 -10.38
C VAL A 65 -0.41 -2.22 -10.81
N ASP A 66 0.21 -2.40 -11.97
CA ASP A 66 0.61 -3.72 -12.42
C ASP A 66 1.89 -4.16 -11.68
N VAL A 67 1.73 -4.97 -10.66
CA VAL A 67 2.86 -5.42 -9.83
C VAL A 67 3.66 -6.56 -10.46
N SER A 68 3.31 -7.06 -11.65
CA SER A 68 3.95 -8.24 -12.26
C SER A 68 5.42 -8.00 -12.63
N HIS A 69 5.78 -6.76 -12.97
CA HIS A 69 7.15 -6.37 -13.25
C HIS A 69 8.00 -6.22 -11.98
N PHE A 70 7.38 -5.75 -10.89
CA PHE A 70 8.03 -5.58 -9.59
C PHE A 70 8.24 -6.92 -8.86
N ILE A 71 7.27 -7.83 -8.95
CA ILE A 71 7.28 -9.10 -8.23
C ILE A 71 7.94 -10.18 -9.09
N LYS A 72 9.17 -10.56 -8.71
CA LYS A 72 9.83 -11.73 -9.31
C LYS A 72 8.98 -12.99 -9.04
N ASN A 73 8.58 -13.67 -10.11
CA ASN A 73 7.67 -14.82 -10.18
C ASN A 73 6.17 -14.46 -10.08
N ASN A 74 5.47 -14.63 -11.21
CA ASN A 74 4.07 -14.24 -11.40
C ASN A 74 3.08 -14.95 -10.44
N ASN A 75 3.46 -16.08 -9.85
CA ASN A 75 2.62 -16.80 -8.87
C ASN A 75 2.38 -16.02 -7.56
N LYS A 76 3.15 -14.96 -7.30
CA LYS A 76 3.01 -14.11 -6.11
C LYS A 76 2.07 -12.92 -6.32
N VAL A 77 1.75 -12.54 -7.56
CA VAL A 77 0.92 -11.38 -7.90
C VAL A 77 -0.48 -11.49 -7.29
N GLN A 78 -1.13 -12.65 -7.43
CA GLN A 78 -2.46 -12.88 -6.85
C GLN A 78 -2.46 -12.73 -5.33
N VAL A 79 -1.41 -13.21 -4.66
CA VAL A 79 -1.29 -13.12 -3.21
C VAL A 79 -1.13 -11.67 -2.78
N THR A 80 -0.34 -10.87 -3.50
CA THR A 80 -0.22 -9.43 -3.26
C THR A 80 -1.56 -8.70 -3.42
N HIS A 81 -2.36 -9.01 -4.45
CA HIS A 81 -3.70 -8.43 -4.58
C HIS A 81 -4.63 -8.83 -3.43
N ASN A 82 -4.54 -10.07 -2.94
CA ASN A 82 -5.34 -10.52 -1.79
C ASN A 82 -4.95 -9.77 -0.51
N ILE A 83 -3.65 -9.57 -0.28
CA ILE A 83 -3.17 -8.80 0.87
C ILE A 83 -3.61 -7.33 0.75
N ASN A 84 -3.52 -6.73 -0.44
CA ASN A 84 -4.02 -5.36 -0.66
C ASN A 84 -5.52 -5.20 -0.34
N LYS A 85 -6.33 -6.21 -0.65
CA LYS A 85 -7.75 -6.22 -0.26
C LYS A 85 -7.94 -6.33 1.26
N ASN A 86 -7.05 -7.02 1.96
CA ASN A 86 -7.09 -7.06 3.42
C ASN A 86 -6.67 -5.72 4.03
N VAL A 87 -5.63 -5.09 3.48
CA VAL A 87 -5.23 -3.72 3.85
C VAL A 87 -6.40 -2.75 3.70
N ASP A 88 -7.13 -2.77 2.58
CA ASP A 88 -8.35 -1.96 2.40
C ASP A 88 -9.39 -2.18 3.51
N LYS A 89 -9.64 -3.44 3.88
CA LYS A 89 -10.59 -3.78 4.96
C LYS A 89 -10.11 -3.25 6.30
N ASN A 90 -8.83 -3.43 6.65
CA ASN A 90 -8.28 -2.96 7.91
C ASN A 90 -8.21 -1.42 7.97
N ILE A 91 -7.95 -0.73 6.85
CA ILE A 91 -8.04 0.75 6.78
C ILE A 91 -9.45 1.21 7.13
N LYS A 92 -10.47 0.59 6.53
CA LYS A 92 -11.89 0.91 6.79
C LYS A 92 -12.29 0.60 8.25
N ALA A 93 -11.83 -0.53 8.78
CA ALA A 93 -12.08 -0.91 10.17
C ALA A 93 -11.40 0.05 11.15
N LEU A 94 -10.14 0.42 10.90
CA LEU A 94 -9.40 1.43 11.66
C LEU A 94 -10.15 2.77 11.65
N LYS A 95 -10.54 3.26 10.47
CA LYS A 95 -11.31 4.51 10.32
C LYS A 95 -12.61 4.48 11.12
N LYS A 96 -13.36 3.38 11.03
CA LYS A 96 -14.60 3.19 11.80
C LYS A 96 -14.34 3.23 13.30
N ALA A 97 -13.28 2.58 13.78
CA ALA A 97 -12.93 2.57 15.20
C ALA A 97 -12.51 3.96 15.71
N VAL A 98 -11.72 4.71 14.93
CA VAL A 98 -11.30 6.08 15.26
C VAL A 98 -12.50 7.05 15.29
N VAL A 99 -13.41 6.95 14.33
CA VAL A 99 -14.65 7.76 14.32
C VAL A 99 -15.51 7.47 15.56
N ALA A 100 -15.55 6.22 16.01
CA ALA A 100 -16.29 5.79 17.20
C ALA A 100 -15.53 6.03 18.53
N ASP A 101 -14.36 6.68 18.50
CA ASP A 101 -13.48 6.88 19.67
C ASP A 101 -13.11 5.57 20.40
N ASN A 102 -13.15 4.44 19.68
CA ASN A 102 -12.77 3.13 20.19
C ASN A 102 -11.29 2.86 19.86
N TYR A 103 -10.39 3.46 20.64
CA TYR A 103 -8.94 3.41 20.39
C TYR A 103 -8.32 2.03 20.68
N THR A 104 -8.97 1.18 21.47
CA THR A 104 -8.55 -0.23 21.62
C THR A 104 -8.71 -0.98 20.31
N ASP A 105 -9.87 -0.87 19.65
CA ASP A 105 -10.06 -1.47 18.33
C ASP A 105 -9.23 -0.76 17.26
N ALA A 106 -9.06 0.57 17.34
CA ALA A 106 -8.24 1.30 16.38
C ALA A 106 -6.78 0.81 16.40
N THR A 107 -6.18 0.67 17.58
CA THR A 107 -4.79 0.17 17.69
C THR A 107 -4.67 -1.29 17.26
N ARG A 108 -5.68 -2.13 17.52
CA ARG A 108 -5.76 -3.50 16.98
C ARG A 108 -5.75 -3.51 15.45
N GLU A 109 -6.61 -2.73 14.80
CA GLU A 109 -6.67 -2.66 13.33
C GLU A 109 -5.40 -2.06 12.72
N TYR A 110 -4.75 -1.11 13.40
CA TYR A 110 -3.43 -0.61 13.00
C TYR A 110 -2.34 -1.70 13.07
N GLY A 111 -2.40 -2.57 14.09
CA GLY A 111 -1.56 -3.77 14.18
C GLY A 111 -1.79 -4.73 13.01
N GLU A 112 -3.06 -4.97 12.64
CA GLU A 112 -3.42 -5.80 11.48
C GLU A 112 -2.92 -5.21 10.16
N LEU A 113 -2.96 -3.88 9.99
CA LEU A 113 -2.33 -3.22 8.84
C LEU A 113 -0.84 -3.52 8.78
N THR A 114 -0.15 -3.37 9.91
CA THR A 114 1.28 -3.66 10.02
C THR A 114 1.58 -5.13 9.68
N ALA A 115 0.76 -6.07 10.18
CA ALA A 115 0.89 -7.49 9.90
C ALA A 115 0.72 -7.81 8.39
N ASN A 116 -0.25 -7.20 7.72
CA ASN A 116 -0.43 -7.35 6.26
C ASN A 116 0.77 -6.81 5.47
N CYS A 117 1.32 -5.66 5.86
CA CYS A 117 2.54 -5.11 5.26
C CYS A 117 3.72 -6.10 5.39
N ILE A 118 3.94 -6.64 6.59
CA ILE A 118 4.97 -7.65 6.86
C ILE A 118 4.73 -8.91 6.01
N ALA A 119 3.49 -9.40 5.95
CA ALA A 119 3.15 -10.59 5.17
C ALA A 119 3.47 -10.39 3.67
N CYS A 120 3.12 -9.24 3.10
CA CYS A 120 3.47 -8.92 1.72
C CYS A 120 4.99 -8.87 1.52
N HIS A 121 5.71 -8.21 2.44
CA HIS A 121 7.17 -8.10 2.38
C HIS A 121 7.87 -9.46 2.49
N LYS A 122 7.39 -10.36 3.36
CA LYS A 122 7.91 -11.74 3.45
C LYS A 122 7.75 -12.47 2.11
N ILE A 123 6.61 -12.34 1.46
CA ILE A 123 6.30 -13.07 0.21
C ILE A 123 7.08 -12.49 -0.98
N VAL A 124 7.10 -11.16 -1.11
CA VAL A 124 7.69 -10.48 -2.26
C VAL A 124 9.20 -10.29 -2.10
N ARG A 125 9.65 -9.87 -0.92
CA ARG A 125 11.04 -9.48 -0.62
C ARG A 125 11.84 -10.56 0.12
N GLY A 126 11.18 -11.60 0.64
CA GLY A 126 11.85 -12.66 1.40
C GLY A 126 12.29 -12.22 2.80
N TRP A 127 11.60 -11.23 3.38
CA TRP A 127 11.85 -10.78 4.75
C TRP A 127 11.54 -11.86 5.79
#